data_AF-A0A3D2SKK1-F1
#
_entry.id   AF-A0A3D2SKK1-F1
#
_cell.length_a   1.000
_cell.length_b   1.000
_cell.length_c   1.000
_cell.angle_alpha   90.00
_cell.angle_beta   90.00
_cell.angle_gamma   90.00
#
_symmetry.space_group_name_H-M   'P 1'
#
loop_
_entity.id
_entity.type
_entity.pdbx_description
1 polymer ?
#
loop_
_entity_poly.entity_id
_entity_poly.type
_entity_poly.pdbx_seq_one_letter_code
_entity_poly.pdbx_strand_id
1 'polypeptide(L)' 'SVQEALERVLSTIADEPIILHGAGRTDAGVHATNMVAHFDTHAIRPERGWMMGANSQLPK' A
#
# COMPACT_ATOMS: atom_id res chain seq x y z
N SER A 1 5.50 -10.45 -0.15
CA SER A 1 6.55 -9.39 -0.16
C SER A 1 5.99 -8.10 0.45
N VAL A 2 6.78 -7.01 0.59
CA VAL A 2 6.23 -5.71 1.06
C VAL A 2 5.19 -5.15 0.10
N GLN A 3 5.46 -5.18 -1.21
CA GLN A 3 4.52 -4.71 -2.24
C GLN A 3 3.21 -5.50 -2.21
N GLU A 4 3.28 -6.83 -2.21
CA GLU A 4 2.10 -7.70 -2.18
C GLU A 4 1.23 -7.48 -0.92
N ALA A 5 1.86 -7.24 0.23
CA ALA A 5 1.14 -6.94 1.47
C ALA A 5 0.37 -5.61 1.35
N LEU A 6 0.99 -4.59 0.77
CA LEU A 6 0.34 -3.30 0.51
C LEU A 6 -0.78 -3.43 -0.53
N GLU A 7 -0.55 -4.09 -1.66
CA GLU A 7 -1.56 -4.30 -2.71
C GLU A 7 -2.80 -5.01 -2.16
N ARG A 8 -2.63 -6.06 -1.36
CA ARG A 8 -3.75 -6.77 -0.72
C ARG A 8 -4.58 -5.86 0.19
N VAL A 9 -3.91 -5.08 1.06
CA VAL A 9 -4.58 -4.20 2.01
C VAL A 9 -5.27 -3.03 1.30
N LEU A 10 -4.58 -2.39 0.36
CA LEU A 10 -5.15 -1.29 -0.43
C LEU A 10 -6.33 -1.76 -1.27
N SER A 11 -6.26 -2.96 -1.87
CA SER A 11 -7.38 -3.55 -2.61
C SER A 11 -8.61 -3.77 -1.73
N THR A 12 -8.39 -4.16 -0.47
CA THR A 12 -9.49 -4.34 0.50
C THR A 12 -10.17 -3.00 0.84
N ILE A 13 -9.40 -1.92 0.95
CA ILE A 13 -9.93 -0.58 1.28
C ILE A 13 -10.63 0.06 0.07
N ALA A 14 -10.06 -0.16 -1.12
CA ALA A 14 -10.56 0.35 -2.39
C ALA A 14 -11.80 -0.41 -2.88
N ASP A 15 -11.99 -1.66 -2.44
CA ASP A 15 -12.99 -2.60 -2.97
C ASP A 15 -12.80 -2.88 -4.47
N GLU A 16 -11.55 -2.82 -4.93
CA GLU A 16 -11.11 -3.16 -6.28
C GLU A 16 -9.64 -3.58 -6.26
N PRO A 17 -9.14 -4.34 -7.26
CA PRO A 17 -7.73 -4.68 -7.34
C PRO A 17 -6.85 -3.44 -7.49
N ILE A 18 -5.86 -3.30 -6.61
CA ILE A 18 -4.86 -2.23 -6.65
C ILE A 18 -3.51 -2.79 -7.12
N ILE A 19 -2.92 -2.11 -8.10
CA ILE A 19 -1.53 -2.32 -8.54
C ILE A 19 -0.68 -1.19 -7.96
N LEU A 20 0.38 -1.52 -7.23
CA LEU A 20 1.22 -0.54 -6.55
C LEU A 20 2.53 -0.30 -7.33
N HIS A 21 2.89 0.97 -7.51
CA HIS A 21 4.15 1.38 -8.13
C HIS A 21 5.05 2.05 -7.10
N GLY A 22 6.09 1.33 -6.65
CA GLY A 22 7.14 1.88 -5.79
C GLY A 22 8.16 2.71 -6.57
N ALA A 23 8.77 3.71 -5.91
CA ALA A 23 9.85 4.52 -6.47
C ALA A 23 11.13 3.71 -6.75
N GLY A 24 11.26 2.53 -6.14
CA GLY A 24 12.34 1.58 -6.39
C GLY A 24 12.00 0.20 -5.84
N ARG A 25 12.86 -0.77 -6.16
CA ARG A 25 12.81 -2.12 -5.58
C ARG A 25 13.85 -2.24 -4.47
N THR A 26 13.50 -2.95 -3.41
CA THR A 26 14.44 -3.41 -2.39
C THR A 26 14.63 -4.92 -2.51
N ASP A 27 15.84 -5.39 -2.22
CA ASP A 27 16.14 -6.83 -2.15
C ASP A 27 15.65 -7.44 -0.84
N ALA A 28 15.62 -8.77 -0.78
CA ALA A 28 15.23 -9.49 0.42
C ALA A 28 16.14 -9.12 1.61
N GLY A 29 15.52 -8.75 2.75
CA GLY A 29 16.24 -8.34 3.97
C GLY A 29 16.64 -6.86 4.01
N VAL A 30 16.37 -6.08 2.96
CA VAL A 30 16.61 -4.63 2.95
C VAL A 30 15.42 -3.88 3.57
N HIS A 31 15.73 -2.85 4.36
CA HIS A 31 14.76 -1.99 5.04
C HIS A 31 14.57 -0.66 4.29
N ALA A 32 13.44 0.01 4.50
CA ALA A 32 13.20 1.36 4.01
C ALA A 32 12.33 2.15 5.00
N THR A 33 12.71 3.38 5.33
CA THR A 33 11.94 4.27 6.21
C THR A 33 11.09 5.28 5.42
N ASN A 34 11.52 5.66 4.22
CA ASN A 34 10.86 6.66 3.36
C ASN A 34 10.62 6.13 1.94
N MET A 35 10.21 4.86 1.80
CA MET A 35 9.81 4.33 0.49
C MET A 35 8.55 5.08 0.02
N VAL A 36 8.62 5.64 -1.19
CA VAL A 36 7.47 6.30 -1.84
C VAL A 36 6.83 5.32 -2.81
N ALA A 37 5.50 5.29 -2.83
CA ALA A 37 4.72 4.52 -3.81
C ALA A 37 3.46 5.29 -4.20
N HIS A 38 2.90 4.95 -5.36
CA HIS A 38 1.60 5.44 -5.82
C HIS A 38 0.77 4.31 -6.42
N PHE A 39 -0.54 4.56 -6.51
CA PHE A 39 -1.50 3.71 -7.19
C PHE A 39 -2.67 4.57 -7.67
N ASP A 40 -3.38 4.09 -8.68
CA ASP A 40 -4.61 4.69 -9.19
C ASP A 40 -5.82 3.89 -8.70
N THR A 41 -6.94 4.57 -8.45
CA THR A 41 -8.18 3.95 -7.98
C THR A 41 -9.40 4.80 -8.34
N HIS A 42 -10.55 4.15 -8.53
CA HIS A 42 -11.85 4.81 -8.64
C HIS A 42 -12.49 5.03 -7.26
N ALA A 43 -11.96 4.41 -6.21
CA ALA A 43 -12.50 4.49 -4.87
C ALA A 43 -12.28 5.89 -4.28
N ILE A 44 -13.37 6.58 -3.95
CA ILE A 44 -13.32 7.84 -3.23
C ILE A 44 -13.28 7.52 -1.73
N ARG A 45 -12.15 7.82 -1.10
CA ARG A 45 -11.97 7.75 0.36
C ARG A 45 -11.28 9.03 0.83
N PRO A 46 -11.57 9.52 2.05
CA PRO A 46 -10.77 10.59 2.64
C PRO A 46 -9.32 10.11 2.85
N GLU A 47 -8.34 11.00 2.76
CA GLU A 47 -6.91 10.68 2.94
C GLU A 47 -6.64 9.89 4.23
N ARG A 48 -7.28 10.31 5.33
CA ARG A 48 -7.18 9.64 6.62
C ARG A 48 -7.73 8.20 6.59
N GLY A 49 -8.72 7.93 5.75
CA GLY A 49 -9.28 6.60 5.52
C GLY A 49 -8.26 5.65 4.92
N TRP A 50 -7.47 6.12 3.95
CA TRP A 50 -6.35 5.35 3.39
C TRP A 50 -5.29 5.06 4.46
N MET A 51 -4.86 6.09 5.18
CA MET A 51 -3.79 5.97 6.17
C MET A 51 -4.18 5.04 7.33
N MET A 52 -5.32 5.29 7.97
CA MET A 52 -5.75 4.49 9.12
C MET A 52 -6.19 3.08 8.69
N GLY A 53 -6.91 2.98 7.57
CA GLY A 53 -7.34 1.69 7.03
C GLY A 53 -6.16 0.79 6.74
N ALA A 54 -5.13 1.30 6.05
CA ALA A 54 -3.95 0.53 5.70
C ALA A 54 -3.14 0.14 6.94
N ASN A 55 -2.80 1.11 7.80
CA ASN A 55 -1.98 0.87 8.98
C ASN A 55 -2.62 -0.09 10.00
N SER A 56 -3.95 -0.19 10.01
CA SER A 56 -4.66 -1.13 10.89
C SER A 56 -4.57 -2.61 10.46
N GLN A 57 -4.22 -2.87 9.19
CA GLN A 57 -4.23 -4.20 8.59
C GLN A 57 -2.83 -4.68 8.15
N LEU A 58 -1.87 -3.77 8.05
CA LEU A 58 -0.48 -4.11 7.75
C LEU A 58 0.17 -4.86 8.92
N PRO A 59 1.08 -5.81 8.64
CA PRO A 59 1.84 -6.51 9.67
C PRO A 59 2.75 -5.54 10.45
N LYS A 60 3.05 -5.90 11.70
CA LYS A 60 3.98 -5.16 12.57
C LYS A 60 5.43 -5.35 12.16
#